data_AF-A0A4Y2F2H4-F1
#
_entry.id   AF-A0A4Y2F2H4-F1
#
_cell.length_a   1.000
_cell.length_b   1.000
_cell.length_c   1.000
_cell.angle_alpha   90.00
_cell.angle_beta   90.00
_cell.angle_gamma   90.00
#
_symmetry.space_group_name_H-M   'P 1'
#
loop_
_entity.id
_entity.type
_entity.pdbx_description
1 polymer ?
#
loop_
_entity_poly.entity_id
_entity_poly.type
_entity_poly.pdbx_seq_one_letter_code
_entity_poly.pdbx_strand_id
1 'polypeptide(L)'
;MPDNDISLYTVIGEVNGFKMRIFHDTVTTVDIVSRIRIRPEMLTGEQIWVQQTFDEKPICLHFAEVELKLKFVQLKTEAAVVCIEADKGRYLLRNHTASLPGKDR
;
A
#
# COMPACT_ATOMS: atom_id res chain seq x y z
N MET A 1 -28.37 7.85 -11.38
CA MET A 1 -26.98 8.17 -11.01
C MET A 1 -26.39 6.87 -10.50
N PRO A 2 -25.34 6.27 -11.09
CA PRO A 2 -24.74 5.13 -10.45
C PRO A 2 -23.94 5.66 -9.26
N ASP A 3 -24.31 5.21 -8.07
CA ASP A 3 -23.43 5.27 -6.91
C ASP A 3 -22.11 4.65 -7.33
N ASN A 4 -21.07 5.48 -7.44
CA ASN A 4 -19.71 5.02 -7.66
C ASN A 4 -19.27 4.40 -6.33
N ASP A 5 -19.72 3.17 -6.11
CA ASP A 5 -19.44 2.36 -4.93
C ASP A 5 -17.91 2.25 -4.81
N ILE A 6 -17.34 3.03 -3.88
CA ILE A 6 -15.91 3.06 -3.55
C ILE A 6 -15.64 1.73 -2.84
N SER A 7 -15.61 0.65 -3.64
CA SER A 7 -15.52 -0.70 -3.14
C SER A 7 -14.06 -1.00 -2.81
N LEU A 8 -13.75 -0.93 -1.50
CA LEU A 8 -12.57 -1.57 -0.93
C LEU A 8 -12.62 -3.06 -1.28
N TYR A 9 -11.93 -3.47 -2.35
CA TYR A 9 -11.77 -4.88 -2.66
C TYR A 9 -10.43 -5.38 -2.11
N THR A 10 -10.50 -6.51 -1.40
CA THR A 10 -9.31 -7.16 -0.84
C THR A 10 -8.84 -8.23 -1.83
N VAL A 11 -7.58 -8.13 -2.26
CA VAL A 11 -6.94 -9.14 -3.10
C VAL A 11 -5.93 -9.92 -2.25
N ILE A 12 -5.81 -11.22 -2.49
CA ILE A 12 -4.72 -12.02 -1.92
C ILE A 12 -3.54 -11.96 -2.89
N GLY A 13 -2.39 -11.54 -2.39
CA GLY A 13 -1.13 -11.53 -3.12
C GLY A 13 0.05 -11.74 -2.17
N GLU A 14 1.25 -11.51 -2.67
CA GLU A 14 2.48 -11.54 -1.89
C GLU A 14 3.13 -10.17 -1.89
N VAL A 15 3.62 -9.76 -0.72
CA VAL A 15 4.44 -8.56 -0.53
C VAL A 15 5.78 -9.03 0.01
N ASN A 16 6.86 -8.81 -0.73
CA ASN A 16 8.22 -9.27 -0.39
C ASN A 16 8.29 -10.78 -0.10
N GLY A 17 7.52 -11.58 -0.85
CA GLY A 17 7.41 -13.04 -0.67
C GLY A 17 6.51 -13.48 0.48
N PHE A 18 5.87 -12.55 1.20
CA PHE A 18 4.88 -12.88 2.25
C PHE A 18 3.46 -12.79 1.72
N LYS A 19 2.73 -13.90 1.75
CA LYS A 19 1.31 -13.95 1.38
C LYS A 19 0.46 -13.13 2.35
N MET A 20 -0.30 -12.17 1.84
CA MET A 20 -1.20 -11.34 2.65
C MET A 20 -2.39 -10.78 1.88
N ARG A 21 -3.30 -10.15 2.63
CA ARG A 21 -4.43 -9.38 2.11
C ARG A 21 -3.95 -7.97 1.76
N ILE A 22 -4.06 -7.64 0.48
CA ILE A 22 -3.80 -6.32 -0.10
C ILE A 22 -5.14 -5.62 -0.23
N PHE A 23 -5.27 -4.47 0.41
CA PHE A 23 -6.45 -3.63 0.30
C PHE A 23 -6.24 -2.66 -0.86
N HIS A 24 -7.09 -2.72 -1.88
CA HIS A 24 -7.09 -1.69 -2.92
C HIS A 24 -8.01 -0.55 -2.46
N ASP A 25 -7.44 0.63 -2.34
CA ASP A 25 -8.18 1.84 -2.02
C ASP A 25 -7.98 2.87 -3.14
N THR A 26 -9.09 3.23 -3.78
CA THR A 26 -9.12 4.19 -4.89
C THR A 26 -8.87 5.62 -4.44
N VAL A 27 -8.99 5.92 -3.14
CA VAL A 27 -8.82 7.26 -2.57
C VAL A 27 -7.40 7.47 -2.04
N THR A 28 -6.65 6.39 -1.83
CA THR A 28 -5.29 6.47 -1.27
C THR A 28 -4.29 6.92 -2.33
N THR A 29 -3.52 7.96 -2.02
CA THR A 29 -2.50 8.57 -2.90
C THR A 29 -1.09 8.04 -2.68
N VAL A 30 -0.85 7.14 -1.72
CA VAL A 30 0.46 6.52 -1.47
C VAL A 30 0.26 5.07 -1.03
N ASP A 31 1.00 4.11 -1.59
CA ASP A 31 1.00 2.72 -1.10
C ASP A 31 1.46 2.69 0.36
N ILE A 32 0.82 1.88 1.20
CA ILE A 32 1.15 1.77 2.62
C ILE A 32 1.47 0.31 2.97
N VAL A 33 2.61 0.07 3.62
CA VAL A 33 3.07 -1.26 4.04
C VAL A 33 3.35 -1.36 5.54
N SER A 34 3.03 -2.52 6.10
CA SER A 34 3.40 -2.90 7.46
C SER A 34 4.92 -2.91 7.66
N ARG A 35 5.41 -2.26 8.72
CA ARG A 35 6.82 -2.25 9.11
C ARG A 35 7.37 -3.66 9.34
N ILE A 36 6.55 -4.57 9.86
CA ILE A 36 6.96 -5.96 10.13
C ILE A 36 7.38 -6.70 8.85
N ARG A 37 6.97 -6.21 7.66
CA ARG A 37 7.30 -6.80 6.36
C ARG A 37 8.48 -6.16 5.64
N ILE A 38 9.10 -5.16 6.27
CA ILE A 38 10.18 -4.36 5.69
C ILE A 38 11.45 -4.59 6.48
N ARG A 39 12.50 -5.07 5.80
CA ARG A 39 13.84 -5.10 6.39
C ARG A 39 14.50 -3.73 6.25
N PRO A 40 15.45 -3.37 7.12
CA PRO A 40 16.12 -2.07 7.05
C PRO A 40 16.76 -1.78 5.69
N GLU A 41 17.25 -2.80 4.99
CA GLU A 41 17.93 -2.66 3.68
C GLU A 41 16.97 -2.29 2.54
N MET A 42 15.66 -2.42 2.78
CA MET A 42 14.62 -2.11 1.80
C MET A 42 14.15 -0.66 1.88
N LEU A 43 14.60 0.09 2.90
CA LEU A 43 14.30 1.50 3.04
C LEU A 43 15.05 2.30 1.97
N THR A 44 14.34 3.21 1.30
CA THR A 44 14.93 4.04 0.23
C THR A 44 15.64 5.27 0.76
N GLY A 45 15.45 5.60 2.06
CA GLY A 45 15.92 6.83 2.69
C GLY A 45 14.99 8.03 2.47
N GLU A 46 14.01 7.89 1.59
CA GLU A 46 12.96 8.89 1.38
C GLU A 46 11.91 8.83 2.49
N GLN A 47 11.25 9.96 2.73
CA GLN A 47 10.24 10.10 3.78
C GLN A 47 9.13 11.07 3.37
N ILE A 48 7.93 10.83 3.88
CA ILE A 48 6.76 11.69 3.71
C ILE A 48 6.21 12.08 5.07
N TRP A 49 5.78 13.34 5.20
CA TRP A 49 5.07 13.83 6.38
C TRP A 49 3.57 13.77 6.11
N VAL A 50 2.85 13.03 6.94
CA VAL A 50 1.40 12.85 6.86
C VAL A 50 0.75 13.49 8.08
N GLN A 51 -0.20 14.38 7.85
CA GLN A 51 -1.00 15.01 8.90
C GLN A 51 -2.42 14.46 8.81
N GLN A 52 -2.87 13.66 9.78
CA GLN A 52 -4.28 13.32 9.88
C GLN A 52 -5.06 14.42 10.59
N THR A 53 -6.38 14.45 10.36
CA THR A 53 -7.29 15.47 10.90
C THR A 53 -7.30 15.52 12.44
N PHE A 54 -6.97 14.41 13.11
CA PHE A 54 -6.97 14.30 14.57
C PHE A 54 -5.56 14.26 15.18
N ASP A 55 -4.51 14.27 14.36
CA ASP A 55 -3.15 14.26 14.88
C ASP A 55 -2.76 15.68 15.34
N GLU A 56 -2.17 15.81 16.52
CA GLU A 56 -1.66 17.11 16.99
C GLU A 56 -0.43 17.57 16.18
N LYS A 57 0.31 16.64 15.56
CA LYS A 57 1.54 16.88 14.79
C LYS A 57 1.61 15.94 13.60
N PRO A 58 2.30 16.33 12.51
CA PRO A 58 2.46 15.46 11.36
C PRO A 58 3.39 14.30 11.71
N ILE A 59 3.07 13.12 11.18
CA ILE A 59 3.82 11.88 11.37
C ILE A 59 4.74 11.69 10.16
N CYS A 60 6.01 11.38 10.40
CA CYS A 60 6.96 11.01 9.35
C CYS A 60 6.86 9.50 9.06
N LEU A 61 6.59 9.16 7.80
CA LEU A 61 6.62 7.80 7.29
C LEU A 61 7.82 7.65 6.33
N HIS A 62 8.58 6.57 6.49
CA HIS A 62 9.68 6.25 5.58
C HIS A 62 9.17 5.47 4.38
N PHE A 63 9.83 5.60 3.23
CA PHE A 63 9.55 4.75 2.07
C PHE A 63 10.41 3.49 2.08
N ALA A 64 9.83 2.42 1.55
CA ALA A 64 10.52 1.17 1.26
C ALA A 64 10.19 0.68 -0.14
N GLU A 65 11.18 0.13 -0.83
CA GLU A 65 10.94 -0.64 -2.05
C GLU A 65 10.25 -1.95 -1.68
N VAL A 66 9.11 -2.22 -2.30
CA VAL A 66 8.33 -3.42 -2.09
C VAL A 66 8.09 -4.15 -3.41
N GLU A 67 8.26 -5.47 -3.37
CA GLU A 67 7.89 -6.34 -4.47
C GLU A 67 6.47 -6.86 -4.23
N LEU A 68 5.54 -6.45 -5.10
CA LEU A 68 4.16 -6.89 -5.10
C LEU A 68 3.98 -7.99 -6.15
N LYS A 69 3.49 -9.15 -5.73
CA LYS A 69 3.09 -10.26 -6.61
C LYS A 69 1.61 -10.55 -6.44
N LEU A 70 0.83 -10.24 -7.46
CA LEU A 70 -0.57 -10.64 -7.63
C LEU A 70 -0.65 -11.81 -8.61
N LYS A 71 -1.85 -12.38 -8.79
CA LYS A 71 -2.07 -13.57 -9.66
C LYS A 71 -1.48 -13.45 -11.06
N PHE A 72 -1.49 -12.26 -11.66
CA PHE A 72 -1.06 -12.03 -13.04
C PHE A 72 -0.07 -10.88 -13.20
N VAL A 73 0.33 -10.26 -12.08
CA VAL A 73 1.13 -9.04 -12.10
C VAL A 73 2.20 -9.15 -11.03
N GLN A 74 3.45 -8.89 -11.40
CA GLN A 74 4.55 -8.69 -10.48
C GLN A 74 5.16 -7.32 -10.77
N LEU A 75 5.23 -6.47 -9.76
CA LEU A 75 5.79 -5.13 -9.89
C LEU A 75 6.59 -4.76 -8.63
N LYS A 76 7.56 -3.89 -8.83
CA LYS A 76 8.24 -3.20 -7.73
C LYS A 76 7.65 -1.80 -7.62
N THR A 77 7.30 -1.39 -6.41
CA THR A 77 6.75 -0.07 -6.09
C THR A 77 7.37 0.42 -4.78
N GLU A 78 7.27 1.72 -4.53
CA GLU A 78 7.64 2.31 -3.25
C GLU A 78 6.41 2.50 -2.40
N ALA A 79 6.48 2.03 -1.15
CA ALA A 79 5.38 2.14 -0.20
C ALA A 79 5.85 2.85 1.08
N ALA A 80 4.99 3.72 1.60
CA ALA A 80 5.16 4.32 2.90
C ALA A 80 4.99 3.25 3.98
N VAL A 81 5.95 3.18 4.89
CA VAL A 81 6.00 2.19 5.96
C VAL A 81 5.27 2.74 7.18
N VAL A 82 4.23 2.02 7.63
CA VAL A 82 3.48 2.39 8.84
C VAL A 82 4.37 2.28 10.07
N CYS A 83 4.30 3.26 10.96
CA CYS A 83 4.95 3.16 12.27
C CYS A 83 4.51 1.90 13.03
N ILE A 84 5.42 1.28 13.76
CA ILE A 84 5.18 0.02 14.47
C ILE A 84 3.96 0.09 15.42
N GLU A 85 3.69 1.27 15.99
CA GLU A 85 2.56 1.53 16.89
C GLU A 85 1.19 1.46 16.19
N ALA A 86 1.16 1.82 14.90
CA ALA A 86 -0.04 1.79 14.07
C ALA A 86 -0.10 0.53 13.16
N ASP A 87 0.92 -0.33 13.22
CA ASP A 87 1.06 -1.47 12.34
C ASP A 87 0.09 -2.60 12.72
N LYS A 88 -0.95 -2.76 11.90
CA LYS A 88 -1.91 -3.87 12.01
C LYS A 88 -1.56 -5.05 11.10
N GLY A 89 -0.35 -5.10 10.54
CA GLY A 89 0.11 -6.18 9.66
C GLY A 89 -0.53 -6.19 8.27
N ARG A 90 -1.01 -5.04 7.79
CA ARG A 90 -1.76 -4.89 6.54
C ARG A 90 -0.98 -4.10 5.49
N TYR A 91 -1.34 -4.29 4.22
CA TYR A 91 -0.84 -3.52 3.09
C TYR A 91 -2.00 -2.85 2.36
N LEU A 92 -1.86 -1.56 2.06
CA LEU A 92 -2.80 -0.73 1.32
C LEU A 92 -2.15 -0.36 -0.01
N LEU A 93 -2.78 -0.73 -1.11
CA LEU A 93 -2.35 -0.43 -2.46
C LEU A 93 -3.15 0.78 -2.98
N ARG A 94 -2.44 1.82 -3.38
CA ARG A 94 -2.96 2.94 -4.15
C ARG A 94 -3.37 2.46 -5.53
N ASN A 95 -4.45 3.05 -6.03
CA ASN A 95 -4.81 2.93 -7.43
C ASN A 95 -3.88 3.82 -8.28
N HIS A 96 -2.77 3.28 -8.78
CA HIS A 96 -2.14 3.87 -9.94
C HIS A 96 -2.97 3.43 -11.15
N THR A 97 -3.44 4.38 -11.96
CA THR A 97 -4.11 4.14 -13.26
C THR A 97 -3.16 3.50 -14.29
N ALA A 98 -2.21 2.67 -13.86
CA ALA A 98 -1.61 1.65 -14.70
C ALA A 98 -2.65 0.53 -14.78
N SER A 99 -3.45 0.57 -15.84
CA SER A 99 -4.37 -0.47 -16.28
C SER A 99 -3.93 -1.85 -15.82
N LEU A 100 -4.56 -2.38 -14.77
CA LEU A 100 -4.63 -3.82 -14.54
C LEU A 100 -5.38 -4.39 -15.75
N PRO A 101 -4.73 -5.17 -16.64
CA PRO A 101 -5.46 -5.75 -17.74
C PRO A 101 -6.31 -6.90 -17.20
N GLY A 102 -7.62 -6.66 -17.16
CA GLY A 102 -8.65 -7.67 -16.90
C GLY A 102 -9.89 -6.99 -16.31
N LYS A 103 -11.01 -6.86 -17.03
CA LYS A 103 -11.65 -7.92 -17.81
C LYS A 103 -12.61 -7.33 -18.84
N ASP A 104 -12.26 -7.42 -20.12
CA ASP A 104 -13.27 -7.58 -21.17
C ASP A 104 -13.92 -8.94 -20.98
N ARG A 105 -15.15 -8.97 -20.44
CA ARG A 105 -16.26 -9.82 -20.92
C ARG A 105 -17.56 -9.48 -20.23
#